data_AF-A0A2D5P3G1-F1
#
_entry.id   AF-A0A2D5P3G1-F1
#
_cell.length_a   1.000
_cell.length_b   1.000
_cell.length_c   1.000
_cell.angle_alpha   90.00
_cell.angle_beta   90.00
_cell.angle_gamma   90.00
#
_symmetry.space_group_name_H-M   'P 1'
#
loop_
_entity.id
_entity.type
_entity.pdbx_description
1 polymer ?
#
loop_
_entity_poly.entity_id
_entity_poly.type
_entity_poly.pdbx_seq_one_letter_code
_entity_poly.pdbx_strand_id
1 'polypeptide(L)' 'MNYISNANLKEADAEVFQICENELERQTDHLEMIASENFTSPAVMEAMGSVFTNKYA' A
#
# COMPACT_ATOMS: atom_id res chain seq x y z
N MET A 1 -1.38 8.63 -25.05
CA MET A 1 -2.12 7.74 -24.13
C MET A 1 -2.00 8.33 -22.73
N ASN A 2 -3.01 9.06 -22.26
CA ASN A 2 -3.04 9.71 -20.94
C ASN A 2 -4.17 9.11 -20.08
N TYR A 3 -4.19 7.78 -19.93
CA TYR A 3 -5.24 7.09 -19.16
C TYR A 3 -4.85 6.86 -17.70
N ILE A 4 -3.64 7.25 -17.30
CA ILE A 4 -3.17 7.13 -15.93
C ILE A 4 -3.24 8.53 -15.31
N SER A 5 -4.16 8.70 -14.36
CA SER A 5 -4.15 9.87 -13.48
C SER A 5 -2.84 9.88 -12.71
N ASN A 6 -2.13 11.00 -12.69
CA ASN A 6 -0.95 11.17 -11.83
C ASN A 6 -1.32 11.48 -10.38
N ALA A 7 -2.62 11.56 -10.06
CA ALA A 7 -3.08 11.75 -8.69
C ALA A 7 -2.65 10.54 -7.84
N ASN A 8 -1.96 10.81 -6.75
CA ASN A 8 -1.64 9.79 -5.76
C ASN A 8 -2.90 9.40 -4.96
N LEU A 9 -2.82 8.34 -4.17
CA LEU A 9 -3.98 7.84 -3.40
C LEU A 9 -4.60 8.92 -2.50
N LYS A 10 -3.79 9.77 -1.86
CA LYS A 10 -4.27 10.85 -0.98
C LYS A 10 -5.15 11.86 -1.71
N GLU A 11 -4.80 12.19 -2.96
CA GLU A 11 -5.55 13.13 -3.79
C GLU A 11 -6.78 12.47 -4.43
N ALA A 12 -6.66 11.21 -4.85
CA ALA A 12 -7.72 10.47 -5.49
C ALA A 12 -8.80 10.00 -4.50
N ASP A 13 -8.39 9.62 -3.29
CA ASP A 13 -9.24 9.08 -2.22
C ASP A 13 -8.60 9.31 -0.83
N ALA A 14 -8.90 10.48 -0.25
CA ALA A 14 -8.39 10.87 1.06
C ALA A 14 -8.92 10.00 2.22
N GLU A 15 -10.10 9.40 2.07
CA GLU A 15 -10.70 8.53 3.10
C GLU A 15 -9.92 7.22 3.20
N VAL A 16 -9.70 6.55 2.06
CA VAL A 16 -8.90 5.31 2.01
C VAL A 16 -7.46 5.57 2.43
N PHE A 17 -6.87 6.69 1.99
CA PHE A 17 -5.53 7.08 2.44
C PHE A 17 -5.44 7.16 3.97
N GLN A 18 -6.40 7.82 4.62
CA GLN A 18 -6.39 7.95 6.08
C GLN A 18 -6.56 6.60 6.79
N ILE A 19 -7.35 5.68 6.23
CA ILE A 19 -7.48 4.32 6.76
C ILE A 19 -6.13 3.58 6.69
N CYS A 20 -5.40 3.70 5.59
CA CYS A 20 -4.06 3.10 5.46
C CYS A 20 -3.08 3.67 6.49
N GLU A 21 -3.07 4.99 6.70
CA GLU A 21 -2.19 5.63 7.69
C GLU A 21 -2.53 5.18 9.12
N ASN A 22 -3.81 5.05 9.45
CA ASN A 22 -4.24 4.56 10.78
C ASN A 22 -3.82 3.10 11.01
N GLU A 23 -3.84 2.25 9.97
CA GLU A 23 -3.38 0.86 10.09
C GLU A 23 -1.85 0.79 10.21
N LEU A 24 -1.11 1.67 9.52
CA LEU A 24 0.33 1.78 9.70
C LEU A 24 0.67 2.11 11.16
N GLU A 25 0.00 3.10 11.75
CA GLU A 25 0.16 3.45 13.17
C GLU A 25 -0.16 2.25 14.08
N ARG A 26 -1.30 1.56 13.84
CA ARG A 26 -1.69 0.36 14.60
C ARG A 26 -0.63 -0.73 14.58
N GLN A 27 -0.01 -0.95 13.42
CA GLN A 27 1.03 -1.96 13.22
C GLN A 27 2.36 -1.59 13.89
N THR A 28 2.68 -0.29 14.00
CA THR A 28 3.96 0.18 14.56
C THR A 28 3.91 0.47 16.06
N ASP A 29 2.74 0.68 16.62
CA ASP A 29 2.56 1.08 18.03
C ASP A 29 2.35 -0.10 18.99
N HIS A 30 2.31 -1.33 18.47
CA HIS A 30 2.05 -2.54 19.24
C HIS A 30 3.04 -3.66 18.93
N LEU A 31 3.19 -4.59 19.87
CA LEU A 31 3.96 -5.81 19.66
C LEU A 31 3.11 -6.84 18.94
N GLU A 32 3.40 -7.07 17.67
CA GLU A 32 2.73 -8.09 16.87
C GLU A 32 3.26 -9.49 17.21
N MET A 33 2.38 -10.34 17.75
CA MET A 33 2.72 -11.66 18.31
C MET A 33 2.10 -12.82 17.52
N ILE A 34 1.44 -12.53 16.40
CA ILE A 34 0.83 -13.53 15.54
C ILE A 34 1.93 -14.18 14.70
N ALA A 35 2.24 -15.44 14.97
CA ALA A 35 3.40 -16.13 14.39
C ALA A 35 3.41 -16.22 12.85
N SER A 36 2.25 -16.10 12.21
CA SER A 36 2.10 -16.13 10.75
C SER A 36 2.15 -14.76 10.09
N GLU A 37 2.10 -13.67 10.86
CA GLU A 37 2.18 -12.31 10.34
C GLU A 37 3.62 -11.83 10.27
N ASN A 38 3.88 -10.88 9.37
CA ASN A 38 5.21 -10.33 9.15
C ASN A 38 5.15 -8.96 8.48
N PHE A 39 6.23 -8.19 8.62
CA PHE A 39 6.44 -6.95 7.89
C PHE A 39 7.29 -7.23 6.66
N THR A 40 6.74 -6.96 5.48
CA THR A 40 7.51 -7.07 4.24
C THR A 40 8.42 -5.87 4.04
N SER A 41 9.38 -5.97 3.12
CA SER A 41 10.29 -4.85 2.83
C SER A 41 9.64 -3.80 1.91
N PRO A 42 10.06 -2.52 1.98
CA PRO A 42 9.60 -1.49 1.06
C PRO A 42 9.79 -1.84 -0.41
N ALA A 43 10.91 -2.49 -0.76
CA ALA A 43 11.20 -2.93 -2.12
C ALA A 43 10.17 -3.94 -2.66
N VAL A 44 9.63 -4.80 -1.80
CA VAL A 44 8.55 -5.73 -2.20
C VAL A 44 7.25 -4.95 -2.45
N MET A 45 6.90 -3.99 -1.59
CA MET A 45 5.70 -3.16 -1.78
C MET A 45 5.76 -2.32 -3.07
N GLU A 46 6.94 -1.74 -3.38
CA GLU A 46 7.16 -1.00 -4.64
C GLU A 46 6.92 -1.88 -5.88
N ALA A 47 7.42 -3.12 -5.87
CA ALA A 47 7.20 -4.06 -6.96
C ALA A 47 5.72 -4.44 -7.10
N MET A 48 5.02 -4.65 -5.97
CA MET A 48 3.59 -4.97 -5.95
C MET A 48 2.72 -3.84 -6.50
N GLY A 49 3.08 -2.58 -6.27
CA GLY A 49 2.38 -1.40 -6.81
C GLY A 49 2.77 -1.01 -8.24
N SER A 50 3.53 -1.85 -8.95
CA SER A 50 4.10 -1.51 -10.26
C SER A 50 3.17 -1.80 -11.44
N VAL A 51 3.62 -1.42 -12.64
CA VAL A 51 2.89 -1.61 -13.91
C VAL A 51 2.61 -3.08 -14.27
N PHE A 52 3.18 -4.06 -13.56
CA PHE A 52 2.91 -5.47 -13.80
C PHE A 52 1.43 -5.83 -13.62
N THR A 53 0.68 -5.09 -12.80
CA THR A 53 -0.78 -5.28 -12.65
C THR A 53 -1.59 -5.05 -13.94
N ASN A 54 -1.02 -4.39 -14.94
CA ASN A 54 -1.72 -4.07 -16.19
C ASN A 54 -1.61 -5.20 -17.23
N LYS A 55 -0.81 -6.23 -16.97
CA LYS A 55 -0.49 -7.26 -17.96
C LYS A 55 -1.39 -8.49 -17.77
N TYR A 56 -2.05 -8.90 -18.84
CA TYR A 56 -2.61 -10.25 -18.97
C TYR A 56 -1.51 -11.17 -19.51
N ALA A 57 -1.07 -12.13 -18.70
CA ALA A 57 -0.08 -13.15 -19.04
C ALA A 57 -0.40 -14.44 -18.27
#